data_AF-A0AAU9RWF5-F1
#
_entry.id   AF-A0AAU9RWF5-F1
#
_cell.length_a   1.000
_cell.length_b   1.000
_cell.length_c   1.000
_cell.angle_alpha   90.00
_cell.angle_beta   90.00
_cell.angle_gamma   90.00
#
_symmetry.space_group_name_H-M   'P 1'
#
loop_
_entity.id
_entity.type
_entity.pdbx_description
1 polymer ?
#
loop_
_entity_poly.entity_id
_entity_poly.type
_entity_poly.pdbx_seq_one_letter_code
_entity_poly.pdbx_strand_id
1 'polypeptide(L)'
;MGSESTSTPLVPLPEVGDSSAHERWRIISTMDQPNLICWWFSNKVQSHMDLTYSIAILIDVERRNLRSSYLPQDMASSSIILLVPLLLLPLLRTSLAGEIAIYWGQNGFEATLSKTCDTGRFAYVNIAFLFIFGNGQVPKIDLAGHCNPADGGCIAISDEIRHCQKLGVKVMLSIGGGVGNYTLASKADAKNVSRYLWNTFLGGCSSNRPLGDAVLDGIVCDFYGTAA
;
A
#
# COMPACT_ATOMS: atom_id res chain seq x y z
N MET A 1 -23.55 -19.14 -43.05
CA MET A 1 -24.48 -18.84 -41.95
C MET A 1 -23.63 -18.39 -40.78
N GLY A 2 -23.74 -17.10 -40.45
CA GLY A 2 -22.81 -16.41 -39.55
C GLY A 2 -23.02 -16.76 -38.08
N SER A 3 -21.92 -16.78 -37.34
CA SER A 3 -21.91 -16.83 -35.88
C SER A 3 -21.85 -15.41 -35.33
N GLU A 4 -22.92 -14.96 -34.70
CA GLU A 4 -23.00 -13.70 -33.94
C GLU A 4 -22.07 -13.78 -32.73
N SER A 5 -21.13 -12.84 -32.61
CA SER A 5 -20.40 -12.56 -31.38
C SER A 5 -21.05 -11.38 -30.68
N THR A 6 -21.80 -11.68 -29.62
CA THR A 6 -22.34 -10.68 -28.69
C THR A 6 -21.21 -9.93 -27.99
N SER A 7 -21.07 -8.64 -28.32
CA SER A 7 -20.19 -7.69 -27.64
C SER A 7 -20.78 -7.30 -26.28
N THR A 8 -20.05 -7.56 -25.19
CA THR A 8 -20.36 -7.01 -23.86
C THR A 8 -20.06 -5.50 -23.82
N PRO A 9 -20.90 -4.66 -23.20
CA PRO A 9 -20.69 -3.21 -23.19
C PRO A 9 -19.53 -2.81 -22.28
N LEU A 10 -18.67 -1.93 -22.78
CA LEU A 10 -17.65 -1.22 -22.00
C LEU A 10 -18.35 -0.34 -20.94
N VAL A 11 -18.04 -0.58 -19.66
CA VAL A 11 -18.47 0.32 -18.57
C VAL A 11 -17.66 1.61 -18.66
N PRO A 12 -18.28 2.80 -18.76
CA PRO A 12 -17.54 4.07 -18.83
C PRO A 12 -16.87 4.40 -17.50
N LEU A 13 -15.66 4.94 -17.57
CA LEU A 13 -14.95 5.51 -16.42
C LEU A 13 -15.65 6.80 -15.95
N PRO A 14 -15.66 7.11 -14.64
CA PRO A 14 -16.08 8.41 -14.17
C PRO A 14 -15.02 9.47 -14.52
N GLU A 15 -15.41 10.47 -15.32
CA GLU A 15 -14.69 11.74 -15.41
C GLU A 15 -15.22 12.68 -14.34
N VAL A 16 -14.33 13.23 -13.51
CA VAL A 16 -14.61 14.46 -12.77
C VAL A 16 -13.32 15.29 -12.72
N GLY A 17 -13.41 16.48 -13.29
CA GLY A 17 -12.54 17.60 -12.96
C GLY A 17 -13.11 18.40 -11.80
N ASP A 18 -12.24 18.93 -10.95
CA ASP A 18 -12.37 20.29 -10.41
C ASP A 18 -10.99 20.77 -9.95
N SER A 19 -10.74 22.04 -10.25
CA SER A 19 -9.52 22.79 -10.07
C SER A 19 -9.52 23.51 -8.72
N SER A 20 -8.96 22.90 -7.67
CA SER A 20 -8.52 23.65 -6.47
C SER A 20 -7.56 22.85 -5.59
N ALA A 21 -6.33 22.67 -6.07
CA ALA A 21 -5.19 22.34 -5.21
C ALA A 21 -3.90 22.94 -5.81
N HIS A 22 -3.92 24.24 -6.06
CA HIS A 22 -2.71 25.02 -6.36
C HIS A 22 -2.06 25.46 -5.05
N GLU A 23 -0.71 25.39 -5.02
CA GLU A 23 0.21 25.93 -4.00
C GLU A 23 0.77 25.01 -2.92
N ARG A 24 1.11 23.76 -3.29
CA ARG A 24 2.26 23.07 -2.68
C ARG A 24 3.14 22.27 -3.66
N TRP A 25 3.18 22.69 -4.93
CA TRP A 25 3.76 21.90 -6.03
C TRP A 25 4.95 22.54 -6.76
N ARG A 26 5.70 23.47 -6.12
CA ARG A 26 6.83 24.14 -6.80
C ARG A 26 8.16 23.36 -6.77
N ILE A 27 8.12 22.04 -6.56
CA ILE A 27 9.25 21.11 -6.84
C ILE A 27 8.71 19.85 -7.54
N ILE A 28 7.88 19.98 -8.58
CA ILE A 28 7.41 18.83 -9.40
C ILE A 28 7.51 19.16 -10.89
N SER A 29 8.68 19.59 -11.33
CA SER A 29 9.03 19.61 -12.76
C SER A 29 10.27 18.78 -13.07
N THR A 30 10.75 17.99 -12.10
CA THR A 30 11.97 17.17 -12.22
C THR A 30 11.74 15.69 -11.89
N MET A 31 10.51 15.23 -11.66
CA MET A 31 10.25 13.81 -11.41
C MET A 31 10.19 13.07 -12.75
N ASP A 32 11.28 12.35 -13.05
CA ASP A 32 11.34 11.37 -14.13
C ASP A 32 10.14 10.40 -14.08
N GLN A 33 9.64 9.99 -15.26
CA GLN A 33 8.53 9.03 -15.48
C GLN A 33 8.43 7.85 -14.48
N PRO A 34 9.53 7.19 -14.03
CA PRO A 34 9.52 6.17 -12.97
C PRO A 34 8.71 6.57 -11.72
N ASN A 35 8.71 7.84 -11.35
CA ASN A 35 8.01 8.33 -10.16
C ASN A 35 6.48 8.38 -10.32
N LEU A 36 5.95 8.29 -11.55
CA LEU A 36 4.52 8.50 -11.80
C LEU A 36 3.64 7.34 -11.31
N ILE A 37 4.09 6.08 -11.45
CA ILE A 37 3.36 4.91 -10.94
C ILE A 37 3.32 4.94 -9.41
N CYS A 38 4.48 5.18 -8.78
CA CYS A 38 4.60 5.20 -7.33
C CYS A 38 3.81 6.37 -6.75
N TRP A 39 3.88 7.54 -7.39
CA TRP A 39 3.05 8.69 -7.06
C TRP A 39 1.56 8.37 -7.21
N TRP A 40 1.14 7.69 -8.28
CA TRP A 40 -0.27 7.32 -8.47
C TRP A 40 -0.77 6.41 -7.34
N PHE A 41 0.01 5.39 -6.96
CA PHE A 41 -0.35 4.51 -5.85
C PHE A 41 -0.33 5.23 -4.51
N SER A 42 0.68 6.04 -4.21
CA SER A 42 0.74 6.82 -2.96
C SER A 42 -0.45 7.78 -2.82
N ASN A 43 -0.82 8.51 -3.87
CA ASN A 43 -1.94 9.46 -3.80
C ASN A 43 -3.32 8.79 -3.77
N LYS A 44 -3.48 7.63 -4.44
CA LYS A 44 -4.76 6.93 -4.45
C LYS A 44 -4.99 6.08 -3.19
N VAL A 45 -3.92 5.57 -2.56
CA VAL A 45 -3.98 4.93 -1.24
C VAL A 45 -4.36 5.96 -0.15
N GLN A 46 -3.83 7.19 -0.22
CA GLN A 46 -4.20 8.27 0.71
C GLN A 46 -5.72 8.57 0.67
N SER A 47 -6.30 8.63 -0.53
CA SER A 47 -7.74 8.91 -0.71
C SER A 47 -8.68 7.86 -0.11
N HIS A 48 -8.19 6.64 0.15
CA HIS A 48 -8.96 5.59 0.83
C HIS A 48 -8.73 5.53 2.35
N MET A 49 -7.64 6.11 2.89
CA MET A 49 -7.41 6.22 4.34
C MET A 49 -8.04 7.47 4.98
N ASP A 50 -8.32 8.52 4.20
CA ASP A 50 -8.90 9.77 4.70
C ASP A 50 -10.41 9.72 5.01
N LEU A 51 -11.10 8.64 4.61
CA LEU A 51 -12.53 8.44 4.92
C LEU A 51 -12.80 7.90 6.34
N THR A 52 -11.79 7.36 7.03
CA THR A 52 -11.93 6.79 8.38
C THR A 52 -11.47 7.73 9.52
N TYR A 53 -10.78 8.83 9.21
CA TYR A 53 -10.30 9.79 10.23
C TYR A 53 -11.18 11.03 10.43
N SER A 54 -12.16 11.28 9.55
CA SER A 54 -12.97 12.51 9.59
C SER A 54 -14.22 12.46 10.48
N ILE A 55 -14.45 11.38 11.25
CA ILE A 55 -15.62 11.27 12.15
C ILE A 55 -15.25 11.44 13.65
N ALA A 56 -13.96 11.51 14.01
CA ALA A 56 -13.55 11.54 15.42
C ALA A 56 -13.28 12.95 16.01
N ILE A 57 -13.43 14.04 15.25
CA ILE A 57 -13.18 15.40 15.74
C ILE A 57 -14.35 16.31 15.40
N LEU A 58 -15.55 16.04 15.95
CA LEU A 58 -16.64 17.03 15.89
C LEU A 58 -17.70 16.91 16.98
N ILE A 59 -17.40 16.32 18.16
CA ILE A 59 -18.23 16.53 19.38
C ILE A 59 -17.34 16.59 20.63
N ASP A 60 -16.54 17.66 20.78
CA ASP A 60 -16.13 18.19 22.10
C ASP A 60 -16.11 19.73 22.10
N VAL A 61 -17.02 20.34 21.33
CA VAL A 61 -17.21 21.80 21.31
C VAL A 61 -18.50 22.23 22.02
N GLU A 62 -19.44 21.32 22.29
CA GLU A 62 -20.71 21.62 22.97
C GLU A 62 -20.59 21.66 24.51
N ARG A 63 -19.38 21.66 25.08
CA ARG A 63 -19.18 21.77 26.54
C ARG A 63 -18.50 23.06 27.00
N ARG A 64 -18.47 24.10 26.15
CA ARG A 64 -17.96 25.44 26.52
C ARG A 64 -19.03 26.53 26.63
N ASN A 65 -20.27 26.21 27.03
CA ASN A 65 -21.26 27.30 27.21
C ASN A 65 -22.37 27.12 28.26
N LEU A 66 -22.13 26.39 29.36
CA LEU A 66 -22.99 26.53 30.55
C LEU A 66 -22.21 27.17 31.71
N ARG A 67 -22.50 28.47 31.83
CA ARG A 67 -22.18 29.47 32.85
C ARG A 67 -21.72 28.96 34.22
N SER A 68 -20.58 29.54 34.64
CA SER A 68 -20.42 30.32 35.88
C SER A 68 -21.40 30.03 37.01
N SER A 69 -20.89 29.53 38.15
CA SER A 69 -20.89 30.33 39.39
C SER A 69 -20.30 29.56 40.60
N TYR A 70 -19.60 30.33 41.46
CA TYR A 70 -19.18 30.07 42.86
C TYR A 70 -18.06 29.05 43.17
N LEU A 71 -16.93 29.61 43.65
CA LEU A 71 -15.92 28.95 44.49
C LEU A 71 -16.47 28.70 45.90
N PRO A 72 -16.11 27.57 46.53
CA PRO A 72 -15.46 27.66 47.83
C PRO A 72 -14.11 26.94 47.84
N GLN A 73 -13.20 27.54 48.60
CA GLN A 73 -11.94 26.95 49.01
C GLN A 73 -12.22 25.67 49.82
N ASP A 74 -11.32 24.68 49.76
CA ASP A 74 -11.25 23.45 50.59
C ASP A 74 -11.45 22.10 49.89
N MET A 75 -10.77 21.83 48.77
CA MET A 75 -10.55 20.45 48.28
C MET A 75 -9.17 20.28 47.59
N ALA A 76 -8.11 20.82 48.17
CA ALA A 76 -6.78 20.79 47.53
C ALA A 76 -6.01 19.46 47.64
N SER A 77 -6.56 18.42 48.28
CA SER A 77 -5.79 17.20 48.59
C SER A 77 -6.06 15.99 47.67
N SER A 78 -7.29 15.81 47.15
CA SER A 78 -7.62 14.66 46.29
C SER A 78 -7.46 14.91 44.79
N SER A 79 -7.61 16.15 44.31
CA SER A 79 -7.56 16.46 42.87
C SER A 79 -6.15 16.37 42.28
N ILE A 80 -5.11 16.57 43.10
CA ILE A 80 -3.70 16.49 42.67
C ILE A 80 -3.32 15.05 42.29
N ILE A 81 -3.88 14.05 42.97
CA ILE A 81 -3.57 12.62 42.75
C ILE A 81 -4.07 12.15 41.37
N LEU A 82 -5.13 12.76 40.83
CA LEU A 82 -5.67 12.48 39.48
C LEU A 82 -4.95 13.27 38.37
N LEU A 83 -4.40 14.44 38.70
CA LEU A 83 -3.65 15.27 37.75
C LEU A 83 -2.27 14.70 37.42
N VAL A 84 -1.62 14.03 38.38
CA VAL A 84 -0.30 13.42 38.21
C VAL A 84 -0.26 12.33 37.12
N PRO A 85 -1.14 11.30 37.08
CA PRO A 85 -1.16 10.33 35.98
C PRO A 85 -1.56 10.97 34.64
N LEU A 86 -2.42 12.00 34.66
CA LEU A 86 -2.82 12.72 33.45
C LEU A 86 -1.65 13.53 32.83
N LEU A 87 -0.77 14.08 33.67
CA LEU A 87 0.46 14.77 33.28
C LEU A 87 1.61 13.81 32.91
N LEU A 88 1.56 12.55 33.36
CA LEU A 88 2.55 11.52 33.05
C LEU A 88 2.23 10.73 31.76
N LEU A 89 0.97 10.73 31.28
CA LEU A 89 0.58 10.13 29.98
C LEU A 89 1.44 10.59 28.78
N PRO A 90 1.75 11.89 28.59
CA PRO A 90 2.61 12.34 27.49
C PRO A 90 4.10 11.99 27.69
N LEU A 91 4.51 11.57 28.90
CA LEU A 91 5.87 11.12 29.21
C LEU A 91 6.09 9.64 28.92
N LEU A 92 5.02 8.86 28.68
CA LEU A 92 5.13 7.58 27.97
C LEU A 92 5.52 7.89 26.52
N ARG A 93 6.82 8.15 26.31
CA ARG A 93 7.40 8.06 24.98
C ARG A 93 7.13 6.64 24.50
N THR A 94 6.22 6.49 23.55
CA THR A 94 6.26 5.35 22.65
C THR A 94 7.65 5.38 22.04
N SER A 95 8.53 4.50 22.49
CA SER A 95 9.72 4.17 21.71
C SER A 95 9.20 3.86 20.32
N LEU A 96 9.51 4.71 19.33
CA LEU A 96 9.29 4.38 17.93
C LEU A 96 10.32 3.30 17.61
N ALA A 97 10.02 2.07 18.05
CA ALA A 97 10.70 0.91 17.54
C ALA A 97 10.46 0.92 16.03
N GLY A 98 11.53 1.12 15.27
CA GLY A 98 11.43 1.12 13.82
C GLY A 98 10.86 -0.22 13.36
N GLU A 99 9.90 -0.16 12.44
CA GLU A 99 9.38 -1.35 11.78
C GLU A 99 10.42 -1.88 10.79
N ILE A 100 10.61 -3.20 10.75
CA ILE A 100 11.57 -3.84 9.85
C ILE A 100 10.83 -4.34 8.60
N ALA A 101 11.35 -3.98 7.43
CA ALA A 101 10.93 -4.52 6.14
C ALA A 101 11.99 -5.50 5.61
N ILE A 102 11.56 -6.59 4.98
CA ILE A 102 12.45 -7.58 4.36
C ILE A 102 12.05 -7.85 2.91
N TYR A 103 13.02 -8.10 2.05
CA TYR A 103 12.79 -8.61 0.70
C TYR A 103 12.82 -10.14 0.70
N TRP A 104 11.86 -10.74 0.01
CA TRP A 104 11.69 -12.19 -0.09
C TRP A 104 11.42 -12.60 -1.53
N GLY A 105 11.93 -13.75 -1.97
CA GLY A 105 11.58 -14.37 -3.25
C GLY A 105 12.73 -14.51 -4.23
N GLN A 106 13.95 -14.13 -3.88
CA GLN A 106 15.10 -14.15 -4.81
C GLN A 106 16.12 -15.24 -4.50
N ASN A 107 15.84 -16.12 -3.53
CA ASN A 107 16.65 -17.30 -3.27
C ASN A 107 15.76 -18.48 -2.86
N GLY A 108 15.68 -19.52 -3.70
CA GLY A 108 14.85 -20.71 -3.42
C GLY A 108 15.28 -21.52 -2.19
N PHE A 109 16.44 -21.23 -1.60
CA PHE A 109 16.89 -21.83 -0.34
C PHE A 109 16.54 -20.98 0.90
N GLU A 110 15.98 -19.79 0.73
CA GLU A 110 15.44 -19.02 1.84
C GLU A 110 14.16 -19.67 2.38
N ALA A 111 13.73 -19.24 3.58
CA ALA A 111 12.51 -19.77 4.17
C ALA A 111 11.28 -19.47 3.30
N THR A 112 10.22 -20.26 3.43
CA THR A 112 8.94 -19.93 2.77
C THR A 112 8.40 -18.59 3.30
N LEU A 113 7.45 -17.98 2.59
CA LEU A 113 6.88 -16.70 2.97
C LEU A 113 6.21 -16.80 4.36
N SER A 114 5.45 -17.87 4.61
CA SER A 114 4.84 -18.12 5.93
C SER A 114 5.89 -18.21 7.04
N LYS A 115 6.95 -18.99 6.84
CA LYS A 115 8.04 -19.13 7.83
C LYS A 115 8.77 -17.80 8.07
N THR A 116 8.88 -16.97 7.05
CA THR A 116 9.47 -15.62 7.16
C THR A 116 8.60 -14.73 8.07
N CYS A 117 7.28 -14.76 7.88
CA CYS A 117 6.33 -14.02 8.72
C CYS A 117 6.22 -14.57 10.14
N ASP A 118 6.30 -15.89 10.32
CA ASP A 118 6.27 -16.56 11.64
C ASP A 118 7.44 -16.18 12.54
N THR A 119 8.52 -15.60 11.98
CA THR A 119 9.62 -15.08 12.80
C THR A 119 9.18 -13.95 13.74
N GLY A 120 8.09 -13.24 13.42
CA GLY A 120 7.61 -12.08 14.16
C GLY A 120 8.56 -10.88 14.12
N ARG A 121 9.57 -10.89 13.22
CA ARG A 121 10.61 -9.86 13.15
C ARG A 121 10.29 -8.74 12.16
N PHE A 122 9.34 -8.96 11.26
CA PHE A 122 9.09 -8.08 10.12
C PHE A 122 7.67 -7.54 10.16
N ALA A 123 7.53 -6.23 10.01
CA ALA A 123 6.23 -5.59 9.81
C ALA A 123 5.84 -5.57 8.33
N TYR A 124 6.83 -5.59 7.42
CA TYR A 124 6.63 -5.60 5.98
C TYR A 124 7.46 -6.70 5.31
N VAL A 125 6.86 -7.37 4.32
CA VAL A 125 7.56 -8.28 3.41
C VAL A 125 7.33 -7.81 1.98
N ASN A 126 8.42 -7.56 1.26
CA ASN A 126 8.44 -7.15 -0.14
C ASN A 126 8.73 -8.36 -1.02
N ILE A 127 7.71 -8.88 -1.69
CA ILE A 127 7.85 -9.97 -2.66
C ILE A 127 8.60 -9.44 -3.88
N ALA A 128 9.74 -10.04 -4.17
CA ALA A 128 10.69 -9.60 -5.18
C ALA A 128 10.87 -10.69 -6.25
N PHE A 129 10.69 -10.41 -7.56
CA PHE A 129 10.35 -9.13 -8.19
C PHE A 129 9.42 -9.28 -9.41
N LEU A 130 8.61 -8.26 -9.66
CA LEU A 130 8.09 -8.00 -11.01
C LEU A 130 9.17 -7.26 -11.82
N PHE A 131 9.96 -8.01 -12.57
CA PHE A 131 11.21 -7.54 -13.18
C PHE A 131 11.09 -7.21 -14.67
N ILE A 132 9.95 -7.52 -15.30
CA ILE A 132 9.62 -7.10 -16.67
C ILE A 132 8.26 -6.44 -16.65
N PHE A 133 8.15 -5.22 -17.19
CA PHE A 133 6.90 -4.50 -17.41
C PHE A 133 7.12 -3.25 -18.28
N GLY A 134 6.00 -2.67 -18.77
CA GLY A 134 6.00 -1.44 -19.55
C GLY A 134 6.57 -1.59 -20.96
N ASN A 135 6.50 -0.51 -21.74
CA ASN A 135 6.77 -0.46 -23.18
C ASN A 135 6.07 -1.57 -23.98
N GLY A 136 4.81 -1.87 -23.62
CA GLY A 136 4.00 -2.90 -24.29
C GLY A 136 4.41 -4.35 -24.00
N GLN A 137 5.38 -4.59 -23.11
CA GLN A 137 5.79 -5.93 -22.72
C GLN A 137 4.72 -6.63 -21.88
N VAL A 138 4.66 -7.97 -21.97
CA VAL A 138 3.88 -8.79 -21.04
C VAL A 138 4.63 -8.81 -19.69
N PRO A 139 4.02 -8.33 -18.60
CA PRO A 139 4.73 -8.27 -17.33
C PRO A 139 5.06 -9.67 -16.79
N LYS A 140 6.23 -9.80 -16.16
CA LYS A 140 6.69 -11.07 -15.57
C LYS A 140 7.20 -10.87 -14.16
N ILE A 141 6.75 -11.76 -13.28
CA ILE A 141 7.27 -11.93 -11.93
C ILE A 141 8.28 -13.08 -11.95
N ASP A 142 9.33 -12.97 -11.16
CA ASP A 142 10.31 -14.04 -10.92
C ASP A 142 10.49 -14.22 -9.42
N LEU A 143 10.37 -15.48 -8.96
CA LEU A 143 10.54 -15.88 -7.57
C LEU A 143 11.67 -16.92 -7.43
N ALA A 144 12.66 -16.82 -8.31
CA ALA A 144 13.84 -17.68 -8.34
C ALA A 144 13.47 -19.18 -8.21
N GLY A 145 13.98 -19.84 -7.17
CA GLY A 145 13.75 -21.28 -6.96
C GLY A 145 12.50 -21.63 -6.15
N HIS A 146 11.65 -20.67 -5.76
CA HIS A 146 10.47 -20.95 -4.94
C HIS A 146 9.36 -21.64 -5.72
N CYS A 147 9.05 -21.12 -6.91
CA CYS A 147 7.98 -21.62 -7.76
C CYS A 147 8.11 -21.02 -9.17
N ASN A 148 7.40 -21.60 -10.13
CA ASN A 148 7.31 -21.07 -11.48
C ASN A 148 5.96 -20.35 -11.70
N PRO A 149 5.93 -19.05 -12.01
CA PRO A 149 4.68 -18.35 -12.27
C PRO A 149 4.06 -18.72 -13.63
N ALA A 150 4.87 -19.16 -14.60
CA ALA A 150 4.43 -19.37 -15.99
C ALA A 150 3.53 -20.60 -16.17
N ASP A 151 3.64 -21.59 -15.28
CA ASP A 151 2.81 -22.80 -15.25
C ASP A 151 1.75 -22.77 -14.13
N GLY A 152 1.61 -21.63 -13.44
CA GLY A 152 0.69 -21.48 -12.31
C GLY A 152 1.21 -22.08 -10.99
N GLY A 153 2.46 -22.55 -10.93
CA GLY A 153 3.06 -23.13 -9.72
C GLY A 153 3.15 -22.18 -8.52
N CYS A 154 3.06 -20.86 -8.75
CA CYS A 154 3.09 -19.86 -7.68
C CYS A 154 1.74 -19.52 -7.04
N ILE A 155 0.63 -20.14 -7.48
CA ILE A 155 -0.71 -19.86 -6.92
C ILE A 155 -0.79 -20.19 -5.42
N ALA A 156 -0.04 -21.19 -4.95
CA ALA A 156 -0.01 -21.59 -3.54
C ALA A 156 0.52 -20.48 -2.60
N ILE A 157 1.29 -19.51 -3.11
CA ILE A 157 1.78 -18.36 -2.33
C ILE A 157 0.62 -17.52 -1.78
N SER A 158 -0.56 -17.58 -2.41
CA SER A 158 -1.77 -16.90 -1.95
C SER A 158 -2.13 -17.21 -0.48
N ASP A 159 -1.96 -18.47 -0.06
CA ASP A 159 -2.24 -18.87 1.31
C ASP A 159 -1.19 -18.34 2.29
N GLU A 160 0.07 -18.29 1.87
CA GLU A 160 1.18 -17.73 2.66
C GLU A 160 1.05 -16.21 2.82
N ILE A 161 0.60 -15.50 1.78
CA ILE A 161 0.28 -14.07 1.85
C ILE A 161 -0.81 -13.83 2.90
N ARG A 162 -1.91 -14.57 2.84
CA ARG A 162 -3.00 -14.46 3.82
C ARG A 162 -2.54 -14.78 5.23
N HIS A 163 -1.65 -15.77 5.38
CA HIS A 163 -1.05 -16.11 6.67
C HIS A 163 -0.29 -14.93 7.26
N CYS A 164 0.62 -14.32 6.49
CA CYS A 164 1.33 -13.11 6.89
C CYS A 164 0.39 -11.96 7.28
N GLN A 165 -0.64 -11.70 6.47
CA GLN A 165 -1.61 -10.64 6.72
C GLN A 165 -2.41 -10.86 8.01
N LYS A 166 -2.76 -12.12 8.34
CA LYS A 166 -3.41 -12.48 9.61
C LYS A 166 -2.50 -12.21 10.82
N LEU A 167 -1.19 -12.29 10.64
CA LEU A 167 -0.20 -11.93 11.67
C LEU A 167 0.05 -10.41 11.76
N GLY A 168 -0.64 -9.60 10.94
CA GLY A 168 -0.46 -8.15 10.88
C GLY A 168 0.73 -7.70 10.02
N VAL A 169 1.40 -8.63 9.34
CA VAL A 169 2.51 -8.32 8.42
C VAL A 169 1.95 -7.83 7.09
N LYS A 170 2.44 -6.69 6.62
CA LYS A 170 2.06 -6.12 5.33
C LYS A 170 2.86 -6.77 4.20
N VAL A 171 2.16 -7.30 3.20
CA VAL A 171 2.80 -7.98 2.08
C VAL A 171 2.68 -7.12 0.82
N MET A 172 3.82 -6.63 0.33
CA MET A 172 3.94 -5.77 -0.84
C MET A 172 4.48 -6.56 -2.04
N LEU A 173 4.13 -6.14 -3.26
CA LEU A 173 4.89 -6.53 -4.46
C LEU A 173 5.96 -5.47 -4.76
N SER A 174 7.21 -5.88 -4.87
CA SER A 174 8.28 -5.02 -5.39
C SER A 174 8.36 -5.11 -6.92
N ILE A 175 8.32 -3.96 -7.59
CA ILE A 175 8.50 -3.84 -9.05
C ILE A 175 9.87 -3.24 -9.36
N GLY A 176 10.57 -3.80 -10.34
CA GLY A 176 11.93 -3.39 -10.71
C GLY A 176 12.96 -4.44 -10.32
N GLY A 177 13.91 -4.07 -9.45
CA GLY A 177 15.07 -4.88 -9.06
C GLY A 177 16.32 -4.53 -9.87
N GLY A 178 17.49 -4.94 -9.38
CA GLY A 178 18.78 -4.62 -10.00
C GLY A 178 19.01 -5.29 -11.37
N VAL A 179 18.23 -6.32 -11.68
CA VAL A 179 18.26 -7.07 -12.94
C VAL A 179 16.85 -7.18 -13.48
N GLY A 180 16.61 -6.74 -14.72
CA GLY A 180 15.33 -6.87 -15.39
C GLY A 180 15.21 -6.00 -16.63
N ASN A 181 14.05 -6.08 -17.29
CA ASN A 181 13.73 -5.26 -18.45
C ASN A 181 12.43 -4.51 -18.22
N TYR A 182 12.54 -3.37 -17.55
CA TYR A 182 11.42 -2.53 -17.19
C TYR A 182 11.67 -1.07 -17.57
N THR A 183 10.63 -0.42 -18.09
CA THR A 183 10.62 1.02 -18.36
C THR A 183 9.17 1.52 -18.37
N LEU A 184 8.98 2.84 -18.35
CA LEU A 184 7.69 3.50 -18.57
C LEU A 184 7.82 4.46 -19.75
N ALA A 185 7.46 4.00 -20.94
CA ALA A 185 7.69 4.75 -22.18
C ALA A 185 6.81 6.01 -22.31
N SER A 186 5.73 6.10 -21.53
CA SER A 186 4.83 7.27 -21.52
C SER A 186 3.90 7.26 -20.30
N LYS A 187 3.18 8.37 -20.07
CA LYS A 187 2.08 8.43 -19.10
C LYS A 187 0.98 7.40 -19.36
N ALA A 188 0.70 7.10 -20.64
CA ALA A 188 -0.29 6.09 -21.01
C ALA A 188 0.19 4.68 -20.66
N ASP A 189 1.47 4.40 -20.88
CA ASP A 189 2.12 3.15 -20.48
C ASP A 189 2.11 2.98 -18.95
N ALA A 190 2.45 4.03 -18.20
CA ALA A 190 2.32 4.05 -16.75
C ALA A 190 0.89 3.70 -16.28
N LYS A 191 -0.14 4.30 -16.90
CA LYS A 191 -1.55 3.97 -16.59
C LYS A 191 -1.90 2.52 -16.90
N ASN A 192 -1.34 1.94 -17.97
CA ASN A 192 -1.55 0.54 -18.33
C ASN A 192 -0.90 -0.40 -17.33
N VAL A 193 0.36 -0.14 -16.93
CA VAL A 193 1.05 -0.90 -15.90
C VAL A 193 0.32 -0.80 -14.56
N SER A 194 -0.12 0.39 -14.13
CA SER A 194 -0.92 0.56 -12.90
C SER A 194 -2.22 -0.25 -12.93
N ARG A 195 -2.92 -0.30 -14.07
CA ARG A 195 -4.13 -1.12 -14.23
C ARG A 195 -3.82 -2.61 -14.15
N TYR A 196 -2.74 -3.05 -14.78
CA TYR A 196 -2.28 -4.43 -14.69
C TYR A 196 -1.99 -4.82 -13.23
N LEU A 197 -1.23 -3.99 -12.50
CA LEU A 197 -0.92 -4.22 -11.09
C LEU A 197 -2.19 -4.31 -10.23
N TRP A 198 -3.12 -3.37 -10.43
CA TRP A 198 -4.40 -3.35 -9.72
C TRP A 198 -5.21 -4.63 -9.93
N ASN A 199 -5.37 -5.07 -11.17
CA ASN A 199 -6.17 -6.24 -11.52
C ASN A 199 -5.50 -7.57 -11.16
N THR A 200 -4.17 -7.61 -11.15
CA THR A 200 -3.41 -8.87 -11.05
C THR A 200 -2.94 -9.16 -9.63
N PHE A 201 -2.63 -8.13 -8.83
CA PHE A 201 -2.02 -8.30 -7.50
C PHE A 201 -2.79 -7.60 -6.38
N LEU A 202 -3.61 -6.59 -6.70
CA LEU A 202 -4.39 -5.82 -5.72
C LEU A 202 -5.89 -6.18 -5.84
N GLY A 203 -6.77 -5.23 -5.50
CA GLY A 203 -8.22 -5.43 -5.37
C GLY A 203 -9.02 -5.46 -6.68
N GLY A 204 -8.36 -5.40 -7.84
CA GLY A 204 -9.03 -5.62 -9.12
C GLY A 204 -9.23 -7.10 -9.45
N CYS A 205 -9.78 -7.37 -10.63
CA CYS A 205 -10.08 -8.73 -11.08
C CYS A 205 -9.26 -9.11 -12.31
N SER A 206 -8.72 -10.33 -12.32
CA SER A 206 -8.04 -10.97 -13.44
C SER A 206 -8.25 -12.47 -13.35
N SER A 207 -8.45 -13.14 -14.49
CA SER A 207 -8.54 -14.61 -14.56
C SER A 207 -7.18 -15.29 -14.33
N ASN A 208 -6.08 -14.54 -14.45
CA ASN A 208 -4.72 -15.05 -14.40
C ASN A 208 -3.91 -14.21 -13.40
N ARG A 209 -3.99 -14.57 -12.12
CA ARG A 209 -3.22 -13.95 -11.04
C ARG A 209 -2.03 -14.86 -10.68
N PRO A 210 -0.77 -14.44 -10.91
CA PRO A 210 0.41 -15.30 -10.74
C PRO A 210 0.59 -15.85 -9.32
N LEU A 211 0.15 -15.10 -8.30
CA LEU A 211 0.27 -15.46 -6.89
C LEU A 211 -1.06 -15.94 -6.30
N GLY A 212 -2.03 -16.30 -7.14
CA GLY A 212 -3.38 -16.66 -6.72
C GLY A 212 -4.29 -15.47 -6.38
N ASP A 213 -5.33 -15.74 -5.61
CA ASP A 213 -6.44 -14.81 -5.37
C ASP A 213 -6.21 -13.84 -4.20
N ALA A 214 -5.10 -13.96 -3.47
CA ALA A 214 -4.73 -13.03 -2.43
C ALA A 214 -4.55 -11.60 -2.99
N VAL A 215 -4.96 -10.63 -2.16
CA VAL A 215 -4.83 -9.20 -2.44
C VAL A 215 -3.65 -8.70 -1.62
N LEU A 216 -2.61 -8.23 -2.31
CA LEU A 216 -1.45 -7.62 -1.64
C LEU A 216 -1.84 -6.28 -1.02
N ASP A 217 -1.11 -5.89 0.03
CA ASP A 217 -1.36 -4.64 0.73
C ASP A 217 -0.92 -3.40 -0.08
N GLY A 218 -0.10 -3.58 -1.14
CA GLY A 218 0.49 -2.47 -1.88
C GLY A 218 1.65 -2.85 -2.80
N ILE A 219 2.26 -1.80 -3.38
CA ILE A 219 3.36 -1.89 -4.35
C ILE A 219 4.55 -1.10 -3.83
N VAL A 220 5.74 -1.69 -3.90
CA VAL A 220 7.02 -1.03 -3.66
C VAL A 220 7.72 -0.84 -5.00
N CYS A 221 8.22 0.37 -5.25
CA CYS A 221 8.95 0.70 -6.46
C CYS A 221 10.45 0.64 -6.21
N ASP A 222 11.14 -0.25 -6.90
CA ASP A 222 12.55 -0.54 -6.69
C ASP A 222 13.33 -0.42 -8.00
N PHE A 223 13.43 0.80 -8.51
CA PHE A 223 14.08 1.08 -9.80
C PHE A 223 15.56 1.40 -9.61
N TYR A 224 16.44 0.59 -10.21
CA TYR A 224 17.87 0.82 -10.22
C TYR A 224 18.27 1.38 -11.60
N GLY A 225 18.20 2.70 -11.75
CA GLY A 225 18.56 3.43 -12.98
C GLY A 225 17.47 4.41 -13.44
N THR A 226 17.82 5.33 -14.34
CA THR A 226 16.82 6.17 -15.01
C THR A 226 15.99 5.25 -15.91
N ALA A 227 14.74 4.99 -15.54
CA ALA A 227 13.78 4.41 -16.47
C ALA A 227 13.61 5.42 -17.62
N ALA A 228 14.30 5.12 -18.72
CA ALA A 228 14.39 5.93 -19.92
C ALA A 228 13.22 5.64 -20.86
#